data_AF-A0ABD1S107-F1
#
_entry.id   AF-A0ABD1S107-F1
#
_cell.length_a   1.000
_cell.length_b   1.000
_cell.length_c   1.000
_cell.angle_alpha   90.00
_cell.angle_beta   90.00
_cell.angle_gamma   90.00
#
_symmetry.space_group_name_H-M   'P 1'
#
loop_
_entity.id
_entity.type
_entity.pdbx_description
1 polymer ?
#
loop_
_entity_poly.entity_id
_entity_poly.type
_entity_poly.pdbx_seq_one_letter_code
_entity_poly.pdbx_strand_id
1 'polypeptide(L)'
;MRDARRARQSGGSTLSKGAKGIVENTRRQAEEKLAVVKEMVLSKDKQLAEVLADLVEAKEQLARLEAPNCANPKEAARYFIFLFNQNPHFKKQSVAVIMHSSTAEVSPRDLSSLMLGEFAVITEKILDHSNGDLAIDSYHRYKEDVQIAKDMGLDAYRISISWPRILPGGTIREGVNQDGIEYYNNLINELLANGIEPYVTIFHLDIPQALQDAYGGFLSSQIVEDFQDFADFLFSQFGDRVKYWITINEPWTFSRYSYAVGKFSPGRCSDWQGLGCTGGDSGREPYAVTHNQLLAHAAIVNLYRKKYQKFQKGKIGIVLVSYWFEPYNEKDENRKAKDRALDFMLGWLMEPLTFGKYPESMRIRVGNRLPEFSKEESDMVKGSFDFLGVNYYGALYASNKPNSSSFSYETDSDVDTTGKRNWKPIGEQGRNSSIIYIYPKGLGELLRHIKEKYNDPLIYITENGLDEARDDSLAISEAIKDGMRKEYIHDHLCCLREAILKDSVSVKGYFIWSLMDNFEWASGYSVQFGLNYVDFKDKLLRRYPKHSALWFKSILEKKIQEPQSKISDQ
;
A
#
# COMPACT_ATOMS: atom_id res chain seq x y z
N MET A 1 9.76 -23.67 -25.17
CA MET A 1 8.75 -23.16 -24.20
C MET A 1 7.54 -24.08 -24.04
N ARG A 2 6.74 -24.38 -25.09
CA ARG A 2 5.47 -25.14 -24.95
C ARG A 2 5.64 -26.50 -24.26
N ASP A 3 6.70 -27.24 -24.57
CA ASP A 3 6.95 -28.58 -24.03
C ASP A 3 7.42 -28.54 -22.57
N ALA A 4 8.15 -27.49 -22.19
CA ALA A 4 8.48 -27.18 -20.80
C ALA A 4 7.24 -26.77 -19.98
N ARG A 5 6.19 -26.20 -20.60
CA ARG A 5 4.88 -26.02 -19.95
C ARG A 5 4.14 -27.36 -19.78
N ARG A 6 4.15 -28.25 -20.78
CA ARG A 6 3.55 -29.60 -20.67
C ARG A 6 4.22 -30.45 -19.59
N ALA A 7 5.56 -30.49 -19.55
CA ALA A 7 6.31 -31.24 -18.55
C ALA A 7 6.13 -30.73 -17.10
N ARG A 8 5.63 -29.50 -16.91
CA ARG A 8 5.28 -28.93 -15.60
C ARG A 8 3.87 -29.30 -15.12
N GLN A 9 3.01 -29.87 -15.97
CA GLN A 9 1.64 -30.25 -15.61
C GLN A 9 1.47 -31.72 -15.22
N SER A 10 2.36 -32.61 -15.68
CA SER A 10 2.37 -34.03 -15.32
C SER A 10 3.15 -34.27 -14.02
N GLY A 11 2.45 -34.27 -12.88
CA GLY A 11 3.06 -34.55 -11.58
C GLY A 11 3.63 -35.97 -11.48
N GLY A 12 4.97 -36.09 -11.47
CA GLY A 12 5.67 -37.37 -11.34
C GLY A 12 7.13 -37.17 -10.92
N SER A 13 7.59 -37.94 -9.93
CA SER A 13 8.89 -37.73 -9.24
C SER A 13 10.13 -38.05 -10.08
N THR A 14 9.98 -38.57 -11.31
CA THR A 14 11.08 -39.07 -12.15
C THR A 14 11.66 -38.03 -13.12
N LEU A 15 11.05 -36.85 -13.28
CA LEU A 15 11.42 -35.86 -14.30
C LEU A 15 12.52 -34.85 -13.90
N SER A 16 13.05 -34.92 -12.67
CA SER A 16 14.00 -33.93 -12.14
C SER A 16 15.29 -33.79 -12.96
N LYS A 17 15.79 -34.88 -13.58
CA LYS A 17 16.95 -34.86 -14.49
C LYS A 17 16.66 -34.14 -15.81
N GLY A 18 15.44 -34.29 -16.36
CA GLY A 18 15.04 -33.66 -17.62
C GLY A 18 14.92 -32.14 -17.49
N ALA A 19 14.28 -31.67 -16.40
CA ALA A 19 14.17 -30.23 -16.12
C ALA A 19 15.55 -29.59 -15.90
N LYS A 20 16.45 -30.23 -15.12
CA LYS A 20 17.84 -29.77 -14.98
C LYS A 20 18.57 -29.73 -16.32
N GLY A 21 18.51 -30.81 -17.12
CA GLY A 21 19.17 -30.86 -18.43
C GLY A 21 18.71 -29.77 -19.40
N ILE A 22 17.43 -29.37 -19.37
CA ILE A 22 16.92 -28.25 -20.16
C ILE A 22 17.51 -26.91 -19.66
N VAL A 23 17.59 -26.69 -18.35
CA VAL A 23 18.20 -25.47 -17.78
C VAL A 23 19.71 -25.42 -18.07
N GLU A 24 20.43 -26.52 -17.85
CA GLU A 24 21.87 -26.64 -18.14
C GLU A 24 22.17 -26.36 -19.61
N ASN A 25 21.39 -26.91 -20.54
CA ASN A 25 21.58 -26.72 -21.97
C ASN A 25 21.18 -25.30 -22.43
N THR A 26 20.14 -24.70 -21.82
CA THR A 26 19.77 -23.29 -22.07
C THR A 26 20.86 -22.35 -21.56
N ARG A 27 21.42 -22.63 -20.37
CA ARG A 27 22.57 -21.92 -19.81
C ARG A 27 23.79 -22.04 -20.72
N ARG A 28 24.13 -23.26 -21.17
CA ARG A 28 25.26 -23.49 -22.08
C ARG A 28 25.10 -22.73 -23.39
N GLN A 29 23.90 -22.68 -23.97
CA GLN A 29 23.61 -21.87 -25.16
C GLN A 29 23.73 -20.35 -24.91
N ALA A 30 23.41 -19.88 -23.70
CA ALA A 30 23.64 -18.48 -23.32
C ALA A 30 25.14 -18.17 -23.12
N GLU A 31 25.90 -19.09 -22.53
CA GLU A 31 27.36 -18.97 -22.35
C GLU A 31 28.12 -19.06 -23.70
N GLU A 32 27.68 -19.93 -24.61
CA GLU A 32 28.16 -20.02 -26.01
C GLU A 32 27.91 -18.70 -26.76
N LYS A 33 26.69 -18.16 -26.68
CA LYS A 33 26.37 -16.83 -27.26
C LYS A 33 27.24 -15.74 -26.65
N LEU A 34 27.42 -15.73 -25.32
CA LEU A 34 28.26 -14.74 -24.63
C LEU A 34 29.74 -14.81 -25.05
N ALA A 35 30.23 -15.99 -25.42
CA ALA A 35 31.58 -16.16 -26.00
C ALA A 35 31.68 -15.50 -27.39
N VAL A 36 30.73 -15.75 -28.28
CA VAL A 36 30.68 -15.11 -29.62
C VAL A 36 30.61 -13.58 -29.50
N VAL A 37 29.82 -13.05 -28.56
CA VAL A 37 29.77 -11.59 -28.34
C VAL A 37 31.11 -11.03 -27.87
N LYS A 38 31.90 -11.76 -27.06
CA LYS A 38 33.24 -11.30 -26.65
C LYS A 38 34.21 -11.15 -27.83
N GLU A 39 34.09 -11.98 -28.86
CA GLU A 39 34.85 -11.81 -30.11
C GLU A 39 34.31 -10.62 -30.93
N MET A 40 32.99 -10.47 -31.06
CA MET A 40 32.37 -9.36 -31.82
C MET A 40 32.56 -7.98 -31.17
N VAL A 41 32.78 -7.89 -29.85
CA VAL A 41 33.12 -6.62 -29.17
C VAL A 41 34.41 -5.98 -29.70
N LEU A 42 35.29 -6.75 -30.36
CA LEU A 42 36.52 -6.24 -30.97
C LEU A 42 36.28 -5.53 -32.33
N SER A 43 35.16 -5.75 -33.02
CA SER A 43 34.95 -5.28 -34.41
C SER A 43 34.15 -3.98 -34.59
N LYS A 44 33.52 -3.46 -33.54
CA LYS A 44 32.83 -2.13 -33.51
C LYS A 44 31.85 -1.85 -34.67
N ASP A 45 30.89 -2.74 -34.92
CA ASP A 45 29.84 -2.52 -35.94
C ASP A 45 28.43 -2.38 -35.33
N LYS A 46 27.50 -1.83 -36.11
CA LYS A 46 26.12 -1.43 -35.76
C LYS A 46 25.26 -2.57 -35.21
N GLN A 47 25.57 -3.81 -35.58
CA GLN A 47 24.97 -5.04 -35.04
C GLN A 47 25.11 -5.17 -33.51
N LEU A 48 26.11 -4.51 -32.91
CA LEU A 48 26.34 -4.51 -31.46
C LEU A 48 25.11 -4.00 -30.68
N ALA A 49 24.28 -3.12 -31.26
CA ALA A 49 23.07 -2.61 -30.62
C ALA A 49 21.94 -3.66 -30.55
N GLU A 50 21.76 -4.46 -31.60
CA GLU A 50 20.79 -5.55 -31.65
C GLU A 50 21.25 -6.71 -30.75
N VAL A 51 22.54 -7.05 -30.82
CA VAL A 51 23.18 -8.04 -29.93
C VAL A 51 23.11 -7.64 -28.45
N LEU A 52 23.18 -6.33 -28.13
CA LEU A 52 22.95 -5.84 -26.77
C LEU A 52 21.49 -5.95 -26.33
N ALA A 53 20.52 -5.74 -27.23
CA ALA A 53 19.11 -5.95 -26.93
C ALA A 53 18.82 -7.44 -26.68
N ASP A 54 19.36 -8.33 -27.51
CA ASP A 54 19.32 -9.78 -27.33
C ASP A 54 19.99 -10.23 -26.01
N LEU A 55 21.09 -9.59 -25.60
CA LEU A 55 21.75 -9.87 -24.32
C LEU A 55 20.94 -9.38 -23.11
N VAL A 56 20.30 -8.21 -23.21
CA VAL A 56 19.40 -7.72 -22.17
C VAL A 56 18.18 -8.64 -22.06
N GLU A 57 17.59 -9.06 -23.18
CA GLU A 57 16.49 -10.03 -23.14
C GLU A 57 16.95 -11.40 -22.64
N ALA A 58 18.11 -11.92 -23.07
CA ALA A 58 18.64 -13.18 -22.56
C ALA A 58 18.90 -13.10 -21.04
N LYS A 59 19.38 -11.97 -20.52
CA LYS A 59 19.56 -11.72 -19.07
C LYS A 59 18.22 -11.60 -18.34
N GLU A 60 17.20 -10.98 -18.94
CA GLU A 60 15.84 -10.91 -18.40
C GLU A 60 15.13 -12.30 -18.43
N GLN A 61 15.39 -13.11 -19.45
CA GLN A 61 14.94 -14.51 -19.52
C GLN A 61 15.69 -15.40 -18.51
N LEU A 62 16.99 -15.18 -18.29
CA LEU A 62 17.77 -15.86 -17.25
C LEU A 62 17.25 -15.49 -15.86
N ALA A 63 17.01 -14.21 -15.58
CA ALA A 63 16.43 -13.75 -14.31
C ALA A 63 15.02 -14.31 -14.06
N ARG A 64 14.25 -14.65 -15.12
CA ARG A 64 12.96 -15.37 -15.02
C ARG A 64 13.10 -16.89 -14.82
N LEU A 65 14.28 -17.45 -15.03
CA LEU A 65 14.64 -18.85 -14.72
C LEU A 65 15.36 -18.97 -13.36
N GLU A 66 16.04 -17.91 -12.92
CA GLU A 66 16.71 -17.75 -11.63
C GLU A 66 15.77 -17.23 -10.53
N ALA A 67 14.61 -16.69 -10.90
CA ALA A 67 13.55 -16.30 -9.97
C ALA A 67 13.24 -17.44 -8.97
N PRO A 68 12.97 -17.15 -7.68
CA PRO A 68 13.01 -18.16 -6.63
C PRO A 68 12.08 -19.34 -6.91
N ASN A 69 12.69 -20.51 -7.15
CA ASN A 69 11.96 -21.75 -7.42
C ASN A 69 11.32 -22.29 -6.12
N CYS A 70 10.27 -21.61 -5.65
CA CYS A 70 9.43 -22.07 -4.57
C CYS A 70 8.55 -23.22 -5.09
N ALA A 71 9.16 -24.41 -5.20
CA ALA A 71 8.52 -25.63 -5.67
C ALA A 71 7.30 -26.07 -4.82
N ASN A 72 7.06 -25.39 -3.69
CA ASN A 72 5.88 -25.50 -2.86
C ASN A 72 5.58 -24.15 -2.18
N PRO A 73 4.62 -23.33 -2.65
CA PRO A 73 4.26 -22.07 -1.99
C PRO A 73 3.74 -22.25 -0.55
N LYS A 74 3.32 -23.48 -0.15
CA LYS A 74 3.01 -23.79 1.25
C LYS A 74 4.23 -23.76 2.16
N GLU A 75 5.45 -23.79 1.61
CA GLU A 75 6.67 -23.50 2.38
C GLU A 75 6.93 -22.01 2.53
N ALA A 76 6.59 -21.17 1.54
CA ALA A 76 6.63 -19.72 1.74
C ALA A 76 5.65 -19.33 2.85
N ALA A 77 4.42 -19.86 2.79
CA ALA A 77 3.38 -19.67 3.79
C ALA A 77 3.80 -20.01 5.23
N ARG A 78 4.73 -20.94 5.45
CA ARG A 78 5.24 -21.30 6.80
C ARG A 78 6.00 -20.18 7.50
N TYR A 79 6.45 -19.13 6.80
CA TYR A 79 7.19 -18.00 7.37
C TYR A 79 6.33 -16.75 7.60
N PHE A 80 5.04 -16.80 7.24
CA PHE A 80 4.16 -15.64 7.29
C PHE A 80 3.02 -15.87 8.27
N ILE A 81 2.88 -14.94 9.21
CA ILE A 81 1.61 -14.71 9.88
C ILE A 81 0.76 -13.95 8.85
N PHE A 82 -0.41 -14.50 8.49
CA PHE A 82 -1.22 -14.00 7.37
C PHE A 82 -2.38 -13.15 7.85
N LEU A 83 -2.29 -11.88 7.51
CA LEU A 83 -3.09 -10.81 8.07
C LEU A 83 -3.88 -10.12 6.95
N PHE A 84 -4.86 -9.28 7.28
CA PHE A 84 -5.78 -8.75 6.25
C PHE A 84 -6.07 -7.25 6.33
N ASN A 85 -5.96 -6.47 5.25
CA ASN A 85 -6.33 -5.05 5.26
C ASN A 85 -7.69 -4.75 4.57
N GLN A 86 -8.65 -4.16 5.30
CA GLN A 86 -9.76 -3.42 4.68
C GLN A 86 -9.86 -2.00 5.26
N ASN A 87 -10.43 -1.11 4.45
CA ASN A 87 -10.89 0.21 4.87
C ASN A 87 -12.45 0.22 4.91
N PRO A 88 -13.10 -0.03 6.07
CA PRO A 88 -14.55 -0.27 6.16
C PRO A 88 -15.36 1.03 6.25
N HIS A 89 -15.05 2.02 5.43
CA HIS A 89 -15.53 3.41 5.60
C HIS A 89 -16.77 3.75 4.79
N PHE A 90 -17.43 4.84 5.22
CA PHE A 90 -18.63 5.45 4.63
C PHE A 90 -19.89 4.56 4.70
N LYS A 91 -20.85 4.86 5.59
CA LYS A 91 -21.99 5.74 5.25
C LYS A 91 -22.33 6.81 6.31
N LYS A 92 -23.05 7.83 5.83
CA LYS A 92 -23.69 9.02 6.45
C LYS A 92 -24.18 8.90 7.90
N GLN A 93 -23.74 9.87 8.71
CA GLN A 93 -24.63 10.81 9.40
C GLN A 93 -24.17 12.26 9.12
N SER A 94 -24.25 12.72 7.87
CA SER A 94 -24.18 14.14 7.43
C SER A 94 -24.63 14.28 5.98
N VAL A 95 -25.07 15.49 5.60
CA VAL A 95 -25.69 15.96 4.33
C VAL A 95 -25.37 17.46 4.26
N ALA A 96 -25.09 18.12 3.13
CA ALA A 96 -25.23 17.83 1.69
C ALA A 96 -23.98 17.10 1.09
N VAL A 97 -23.69 17.00 -0.24
CA VAL A 97 -24.32 17.32 -1.55
C VAL A 97 -24.25 18.77 -2.10
N ILE A 98 -23.21 19.09 -2.87
CA ILE A 98 -23.13 20.35 -3.66
C ILE A 98 -23.28 20.08 -5.16
N MET A 99 -24.50 20.29 -5.69
CA MET A 99 -24.70 20.69 -7.08
C MET A 99 -24.91 22.21 -7.13
N HIS A 100 -24.44 22.87 -8.19
CA HIS A 100 -24.76 24.28 -8.45
C HIS A 100 -25.70 24.40 -9.66
N SER A 101 -26.98 24.69 -9.42
CA SER A 101 -27.61 25.95 -9.86
C SER A 101 -29.15 26.01 -9.65
N SER A 102 -29.66 27.25 -9.54
CA SER A 102 -31.07 27.70 -9.67
C SER A 102 -32.13 27.33 -8.61
N THR A 103 -32.45 28.35 -7.80
CA THR A 103 -33.80 28.91 -7.47
C THR A 103 -34.75 28.30 -6.41
N ALA A 104 -35.24 29.23 -5.55
CA ALA A 104 -36.61 29.36 -4.97
C ALA A 104 -37.00 28.71 -3.60
N GLU A 105 -36.64 29.41 -2.51
CA GLU A 105 -37.51 29.96 -1.42
C GLU A 105 -38.40 29.12 -0.45
N VAL A 106 -38.61 29.73 0.74
CA VAL A 106 -39.55 29.44 1.87
C VAL A 106 -39.25 28.19 2.73
N SER A 107 -38.68 28.22 3.96
CA SER A 107 -38.92 29.01 5.20
C SER A 107 -40.11 28.49 6.07
N PRO A 108 -40.16 28.67 7.42
CA PRO A 108 -39.55 27.68 8.32
C PRO A 108 -40.40 27.26 9.55
N ARG A 109 -40.18 26.04 10.07
CA ARG A 109 -40.54 25.63 11.45
C ARG A 109 -39.91 24.27 11.85
N ASP A 110 -38.78 24.34 12.54
CA ASP A 110 -38.53 23.74 13.86
C ASP A 110 -37.01 23.66 14.13
N LEU A 111 -36.59 24.06 15.32
CA LEU A 111 -35.17 24.19 15.69
C LEU A 111 -34.67 22.91 16.39
N SER A 112 -34.04 22.02 15.62
CA SER A 112 -33.39 20.81 16.13
C SER A 112 -32.09 20.47 15.38
N SER A 113 -31.14 19.82 16.07
CA SER A 113 -29.89 19.23 15.55
C SER A 113 -28.94 20.14 14.75
N LEU A 114 -28.16 20.93 15.50
CA LEU A 114 -26.68 20.90 15.51
C LEU A 114 -25.93 20.51 14.20
N MET A 115 -25.17 21.49 13.70
CA MET A 115 -23.81 21.39 13.10
C MET A 115 -23.41 20.03 12.50
N LEU A 116 -23.41 19.92 11.17
CA LEU A 116 -23.02 18.73 10.40
C LEU A 116 -21.61 18.88 9.79
N GLY A 117 -20.91 17.77 9.57
CA GLY A 117 -19.55 17.74 9.00
C GLY A 117 -19.52 17.05 7.63
N GLU A 118 -19.42 17.83 6.55
CA GLU A 118 -19.54 17.35 5.16
C GLU A 118 -18.20 17.03 4.49
N PHE A 119 -17.71 15.77 4.51
CA PHE A 119 -16.53 15.44 3.68
C PHE A 119 -16.92 15.36 2.19
N ALA A 120 -16.70 16.45 1.46
CA ALA A 120 -17.14 16.62 0.08
C ALA A 120 -16.31 15.76 -0.91
N VAL A 121 -16.85 14.60 -1.30
CA VAL A 121 -16.35 13.85 -2.45
C VAL A 121 -16.72 14.59 -3.74
N ILE A 122 -15.75 15.31 -4.32
CA ILE A 122 -15.86 15.92 -5.65
C ILE A 122 -16.05 14.78 -6.66
N THR A 123 -17.30 14.52 -7.04
CA THR A 123 -17.69 13.28 -7.75
C THR A 123 -17.26 13.33 -9.23
N GLU A 124 -17.02 14.53 -9.74
CA GLU A 124 -16.40 14.84 -11.02
C GLU A 124 -14.92 14.39 -11.10
N LYS A 125 -14.25 14.17 -9.96
CA LYS A 125 -12.87 13.67 -9.87
C LYS A 125 -12.77 12.14 -9.73
N ILE A 126 -13.88 11.44 -9.59
CA ILE A 126 -13.93 9.97 -9.51
C ILE A 126 -14.20 9.42 -10.91
N LEU A 127 -13.38 8.46 -11.37
CA LEU A 127 -13.34 7.98 -12.76
C LEU A 127 -14.68 7.41 -13.29
N ASP A 128 -15.49 6.81 -12.42
CA ASP A 128 -16.82 6.28 -12.72
C ASP A 128 -17.97 7.13 -12.12
N HIS A 129 -17.65 8.32 -11.61
CA HIS A 129 -18.54 9.22 -10.86
C HIS A 129 -19.28 8.58 -9.67
N SER A 130 -18.76 7.47 -9.15
CA SER A 130 -19.25 6.88 -7.89
C SER A 130 -18.71 7.60 -6.66
N ASN A 131 -19.17 7.18 -5.49
CA ASN A 131 -18.71 7.68 -4.19
C ASN A 131 -18.88 6.58 -3.13
N GLY A 132 -18.29 6.79 -1.96
CA GLY A 132 -18.33 5.83 -0.86
C GLY A 132 -19.69 5.67 -0.15
N ASP A 133 -20.78 6.35 -0.54
CA ASP A 133 -22.00 6.51 0.28
C ASP A 133 -22.75 5.20 0.65
N LEU A 134 -22.32 4.06 0.11
CA LEU A 134 -22.66 2.70 0.58
C LEU A 134 -21.43 1.78 0.76
N ALA A 135 -20.32 2.04 0.07
CA ALA A 135 -19.12 1.19 0.06
C ALA A 135 -19.48 -0.29 -0.20
N ILE A 136 -19.04 -1.18 0.68
CA ILE A 136 -19.40 -2.61 0.73
C ILE A 136 -20.36 -2.92 1.90
N ASP A 137 -20.95 -1.88 2.49
CA ASP A 137 -21.91 -1.96 3.60
C ASP A 137 -21.38 -2.66 4.87
N SER A 138 -20.06 -2.76 5.04
CA SER A 138 -19.39 -3.37 6.21
C SER A 138 -19.76 -2.76 7.56
N TYR A 139 -20.31 -1.53 7.60
CA TYR A 139 -20.88 -0.98 8.84
C TYR A 139 -22.00 -1.87 9.40
N HIS A 140 -22.88 -2.38 8.53
CA HIS A 140 -23.94 -3.33 8.90
C HIS A 140 -23.48 -4.80 8.76
N ARG A 141 -22.45 -5.05 7.94
CA ARG A 141 -22.06 -6.40 7.47
C ARG A 141 -20.74 -6.93 8.01
N TYR A 142 -20.09 -6.24 8.95
CA TYR A 142 -18.80 -6.67 9.48
C TYR A 142 -18.77 -8.15 9.94
N LYS A 143 -19.89 -8.73 10.40
CA LYS A 143 -19.98 -10.17 10.72
C LYS A 143 -19.84 -11.09 9.50
N GLU A 144 -20.37 -10.69 8.34
CA GLU A 144 -20.15 -11.37 7.05
C GLU A 144 -18.66 -11.30 6.67
N ASP A 145 -18.06 -10.11 6.76
CA ASP A 145 -16.66 -9.89 6.42
C ASP A 145 -15.68 -10.61 7.38
N VAL A 146 -15.96 -10.63 8.68
CA VAL A 146 -15.16 -11.34 9.71
C VAL A 146 -15.33 -12.86 9.60
N GLN A 147 -16.53 -13.37 9.33
CA GLN A 147 -16.72 -14.80 9.12
C GLN A 147 -16.02 -15.29 7.84
N ILE A 148 -16.02 -14.50 6.75
CA ILE A 148 -15.20 -14.81 5.57
C ILE A 148 -13.70 -14.76 5.90
N ALA A 149 -13.24 -13.80 6.70
CA ALA A 149 -11.85 -13.73 7.14
C ALA A 149 -11.42 -14.99 7.93
N LYS A 150 -12.27 -15.45 8.85
CA LYS A 150 -12.11 -16.69 9.61
C LYS A 150 -12.15 -17.94 8.71
N ASP A 151 -13.11 -18.01 7.79
CA ASP A 151 -13.24 -19.15 6.86
C ASP A 151 -12.08 -19.23 5.87
N MET A 152 -11.35 -18.14 5.62
CA MET A 152 -10.09 -18.16 4.87
C MET A 152 -8.89 -18.63 5.72
N GLY A 153 -9.00 -18.60 7.05
CA GLY A 153 -7.93 -19.04 7.98
C GLY A 153 -6.89 -17.95 8.28
N LEU A 154 -7.33 -16.70 8.44
CA LEU A 154 -6.47 -15.53 8.66
C LEU A 154 -6.18 -15.31 10.15
N ASP A 155 -4.95 -14.94 10.50
CA ASP A 155 -4.50 -14.76 11.89
C ASP A 155 -4.86 -13.35 12.46
N ALA A 156 -4.98 -12.33 11.59
CA ALA A 156 -5.20 -10.94 12.00
C ALA A 156 -5.91 -10.11 10.92
N TYR A 157 -6.49 -8.98 11.32
CA TYR A 157 -7.24 -8.07 10.45
C TYR A 157 -6.89 -6.61 10.79
N ARG A 158 -6.19 -5.97 9.87
CA ARG A 158 -6.00 -4.53 9.80
C ARG A 158 -7.26 -3.82 9.32
N ILE A 159 -7.69 -2.87 10.14
CA ILE A 159 -8.86 -2.02 9.92
C ILE A 159 -8.48 -0.57 10.18
N SER A 160 -9.20 0.38 9.59
CA SER A 160 -9.17 1.78 10.00
C SER A 160 -10.32 2.11 10.95
N ILE A 161 -10.06 2.98 11.93
CA ILE A 161 -11.11 3.68 12.68
C ILE A 161 -11.31 5.04 12.03
N SER A 162 -12.53 5.36 11.61
CA SER A 162 -12.77 6.63 10.93
C SER A 162 -12.90 7.78 11.92
N TRP A 163 -12.09 8.82 11.74
CA TRP A 163 -12.07 9.99 12.62
C TRP A 163 -13.42 10.71 12.66
N PRO A 164 -14.04 11.14 11.54
CA PRO A 164 -15.37 11.75 11.56
C PRO A 164 -16.50 10.82 12.03
N ARG A 165 -16.29 9.49 12.08
CA ARG A 165 -17.28 8.56 12.67
C ARG A 165 -17.26 8.60 14.20
N ILE A 166 -16.12 8.87 14.84
CA ILE A 166 -15.99 8.98 16.30
C ILE A 166 -16.21 10.43 16.77
N LEU A 167 -15.58 11.39 16.08
CA LEU A 167 -15.62 12.82 16.40
C LEU A 167 -16.12 13.60 15.16
N PRO A 168 -17.45 13.76 14.96
CA PRO A 168 -18.00 14.41 13.76
C PRO A 168 -17.54 15.87 13.60
N GLY A 169 -17.46 16.60 14.71
CA GLY A 169 -16.86 17.96 14.78
C GLY A 169 -15.34 17.98 14.91
N GLY A 170 -14.66 16.86 14.62
CA GLY A 170 -13.21 16.70 14.65
C GLY A 170 -12.59 16.53 16.04
N THR A 171 -13.04 17.29 17.03
CA THR A 171 -12.48 17.27 18.40
C THR A 171 -13.43 16.65 19.41
N ILE A 172 -12.89 16.20 20.56
CA ILE A 172 -13.69 15.68 21.69
C ILE A 172 -14.67 16.75 22.22
N ARG A 173 -14.30 18.03 22.14
CA ARG A 173 -15.11 19.16 22.63
C ARG A 173 -16.40 19.36 21.82
N GLU A 174 -16.35 19.13 20.51
CA GLU A 174 -17.52 19.27 19.63
C GLU A 174 -18.48 18.05 19.68
N GLY A 175 -18.10 17.00 20.42
CA GLY A 175 -18.96 15.87 20.73
C GLY A 175 -18.45 14.52 20.22
N VAL A 176 -18.80 13.47 20.96
CA VAL A 176 -18.35 12.09 20.74
C VAL A 176 -19.52 11.20 20.33
N ASN A 177 -19.45 10.62 19.14
CA ASN A 177 -20.48 9.74 18.60
C ASN A 177 -20.38 8.32 19.20
N GLN A 178 -21.35 7.97 20.05
CA GLN A 178 -21.40 6.66 20.70
C GLN A 178 -21.70 5.52 19.72
N ASP A 179 -22.52 5.75 18.67
CA ASP A 179 -22.80 4.73 17.64
C ASP A 179 -21.55 4.37 16.82
N GLY A 180 -20.60 5.31 16.73
CA GLY A 180 -19.29 5.09 16.16
C GLY A 180 -18.43 4.19 17.05
N ILE A 181 -18.39 4.47 18.36
CA ILE A 181 -17.63 3.69 19.35
C ILE A 181 -18.19 2.27 19.45
N GLU A 182 -19.51 2.13 19.52
CA GLU A 182 -20.19 0.84 19.66
C GLU A 182 -19.97 -0.04 18.42
N TYR A 183 -19.96 0.54 17.21
CA TYR A 183 -19.57 -0.19 16.00
C TYR A 183 -18.15 -0.77 16.09
N TYR A 184 -17.15 0.04 16.47
CA TYR A 184 -15.77 -0.45 16.55
C TYR A 184 -15.55 -1.41 17.72
N ASN A 185 -16.22 -1.22 18.86
CA ASN A 185 -16.26 -2.21 19.93
C ASN A 185 -16.79 -3.56 19.43
N ASN A 186 -17.91 -3.55 18.70
CA ASN A 186 -18.52 -4.77 18.16
C ASN A 186 -17.65 -5.45 17.10
N LEU A 187 -17.01 -4.69 16.20
CA LEU A 187 -16.06 -5.22 15.22
C LEU A 187 -14.82 -5.84 15.90
N ILE A 188 -14.21 -5.14 16.86
CA ILE A 188 -13.04 -5.63 17.60
C ILE A 188 -13.40 -6.89 18.42
N ASN A 189 -14.58 -6.91 19.05
CA ASN A 189 -15.06 -8.06 19.81
C ASN A 189 -15.36 -9.26 18.90
N GLU A 190 -15.97 -9.06 17.73
CA GLU A 190 -16.25 -10.11 16.75
C GLU A 190 -14.96 -10.68 16.15
N LEU A 191 -13.96 -9.84 15.84
CA LEU A 191 -12.63 -10.28 15.41
C LEU A 191 -11.97 -11.21 16.45
N LEU A 192 -11.89 -10.76 17.70
CA LEU A 192 -11.26 -11.51 18.78
C LEU A 192 -12.03 -12.78 19.16
N ALA A 193 -13.37 -12.75 19.14
CA ALA A 193 -14.22 -13.94 19.34
C ALA A 193 -14.02 -15.01 18.25
N ASN A 194 -13.58 -14.59 17.07
CA ASN A 194 -13.25 -15.46 15.94
C ASN A 194 -11.75 -15.80 15.85
N GLY A 195 -10.94 -15.37 16.82
CA GLY A 195 -9.51 -15.69 16.92
C GLY A 195 -8.59 -14.80 16.09
N ILE A 196 -9.08 -13.65 15.60
CA ILE A 196 -8.40 -12.76 14.66
C ILE A 196 -7.91 -11.50 15.37
N GLU A 197 -6.60 -11.24 15.36
CA GLU A 197 -5.99 -10.08 16.02
C GLU A 197 -6.28 -8.75 15.29
N PRO A 198 -6.75 -7.68 15.96
CA PRO A 198 -7.02 -6.39 15.32
C PRO A 198 -5.76 -5.51 15.18
N TYR A 199 -5.46 -5.07 13.95
CA TYR A 199 -4.40 -4.08 13.64
C TYR A 199 -5.04 -2.72 13.28
N VAL A 200 -5.15 -1.81 14.24
CA VAL A 200 -5.94 -0.58 14.04
C VAL A 200 -5.09 0.54 13.43
N THR A 201 -5.54 1.05 12.29
CA THR A 201 -5.07 2.29 11.66
C THR A 201 -5.89 3.47 12.18
N ILE A 202 -5.23 4.50 12.71
CA ILE A 202 -5.86 5.67 13.34
C ILE A 202 -6.27 6.71 12.30
N PHE A 203 -5.50 6.89 11.23
CA PHE A 203 -5.86 7.76 10.10
C PHE A 203 -5.62 7.09 8.75
N HIS A 204 -6.63 7.09 7.88
CA HIS A 204 -6.57 6.51 6.53
C HIS A 204 -7.19 7.47 5.51
N LEU A 205 -6.56 8.64 5.35
CA LEU A 205 -6.92 9.71 4.40
C LEU A 205 -8.25 10.45 4.72
N ASP A 206 -8.87 10.19 5.88
CA ASP A 206 -10.23 10.58 6.23
C ASP A 206 -10.29 11.68 7.32
N ILE A 207 -9.84 12.90 7.00
CA ILE A 207 -9.90 14.04 7.94
C ILE A 207 -11.37 14.44 8.17
N PRO A 208 -11.82 14.72 9.40
CA PRO A 208 -13.10 15.37 9.65
C PRO A 208 -13.16 16.74 8.96
N GLN A 209 -14.18 17.00 8.13
CA GLN A 209 -14.29 18.26 7.38
C GLN A 209 -14.23 19.49 8.29
N ALA A 210 -14.77 19.41 9.51
CA ALA A 210 -14.70 20.48 10.50
C ALA A 210 -13.26 21.01 10.74
N LEU A 211 -12.24 20.14 10.71
CA LEU A 211 -10.83 20.53 10.85
C LEU A 211 -10.24 21.04 9.52
N GLN A 212 -10.71 20.51 8.40
CA GLN A 212 -10.36 20.98 7.06
C GLN A 212 -10.87 22.40 6.80
N ASP A 213 -12.05 22.75 7.30
CA ASP A 213 -12.67 24.08 7.18
C ASP A 213 -12.15 25.06 8.23
N ALA A 214 -11.95 24.62 9.48
CA ALA A 214 -11.51 25.51 10.57
C ALA A 214 -10.08 26.04 10.39
N TYR A 215 -9.15 25.22 9.89
CA TYR A 215 -7.75 25.61 9.75
C TYR A 215 -6.99 24.95 8.57
N GLY A 216 -7.68 24.23 7.67
CA GLY A 216 -7.02 23.60 6.53
C GLY A 216 -6.50 22.17 6.77
N GLY A 217 -6.91 21.50 7.85
CA GLY A 217 -6.47 20.12 8.15
C GLY A 217 -4.95 20.05 8.36
N PHE A 218 -4.29 19.07 7.73
CA PHE A 218 -2.83 18.88 7.86
C PHE A 218 -1.96 20.03 7.32
N LEU A 219 -2.53 21.08 6.71
CA LEU A 219 -1.81 22.32 6.40
C LEU A 219 -1.43 23.12 7.66
N SER A 220 -2.22 23.01 8.74
CA SER A 220 -1.99 23.67 10.02
C SER A 220 -1.30 22.74 11.00
N SER A 221 -0.40 23.29 11.83
CA SER A 221 0.20 22.55 12.95
C SER A 221 -0.80 22.24 14.08
N GLN A 222 -1.99 22.87 14.12
CA GLN A 222 -3.05 22.57 15.09
C GLN A 222 -3.53 21.11 15.00
N ILE A 223 -3.44 20.50 13.81
CA ILE A 223 -3.75 19.08 13.58
C ILE A 223 -2.92 18.13 14.48
N VAL A 224 -1.73 18.57 14.94
CA VAL A 224 -0.83 17.76 15.76
C VAL A 224 -1.44 17.49 17.14
N GLU A 225 -2.15 18.46 17.70
CA GLU A 225 -2.84 18.37 18.98
C GLU A 225 -4.17 17.62 18.81
N ASP A 226 -5.02 18.03 17.85
CA ASP A 226 -6.31 17.36 17.59
C ASP A 226 -6.15 15.86 17.23
N PHE A 227 -5.11 15.50 16.46
CA PHE A 227 -4.83 14.10 16.13
C PHE A 227 -4.21 13.33 17.30
N GLN A 228 -3.46 14.01 18.19
CA GLN A 228 -2.97 13.41 19.43
C GLN A 228 -4.12 13.12 20.40
N ASP A 229 -5.06 14.05 20.58
CA ASP A 229 -6.25 13.87 21.41
C ASP A 229 -7.18 12.78 20.85
N PHE A 230 -7.37 12.73 19.52
CA PHE A 230 -8.12 11.64 18.91
C PHE A 230 -7.47 10.27 19.17
N ALA A 231 -6.14 10.17 19.02
CA ALA A 231 -5.42 8.93 19.33
C ALA A 231 -5.48 8.57 20.83
N ASP A 232 -5.36 9.55 21.74
CA ASP A 232 -5.52 9.36 23.19
C ASP A 232 -6.89 8.76 23.52
N PHE A 233 -7.92 9.29 22.87
CA PHE A 233 -9.28 8.78 22.98
C PHE A 233 -9.37 7.33 22.48
N LEU A 234 -8.87 7.00 21.29
CA LEU A 234 -8.89 5.62 20.78
C LEU A 234 -8.11 4.63 21.68
N PHE A 235 -6.96 5.03 22.20
CA PHE A 235 -6.19 4.22 23.15
C PHE A 235 -6.99 3.97 24.44
N SER A 236 -7.76 4.96 24.91
CA SER A 236 -8.63 4.80 26.08
C SER A 236 -9.81 3.84 25.85
N GLN A 237 -10.42 3.84 24.65
CA GLN A 237 -11.62 3.06 24.35
C GLN A 237 -11.33 1.62 23.92
N PHE A 238 -10.22 1.38 23.20
CA PHE A 238 -10.00 0.12 22.50
C PHE A 238 -8.66 -0.56 22.80
N GLY A 239 -7.69 0.14 23.42
CA GLY A 239 -6.35 -0.40 23.68
C GLY A 239 -6.29 -1.47 24.78
N ASP A 240 -7.40 -1.70 25.49
CA ASP A 240 -7.58 -2.87 26.35
C ASP A 240 -7.52 -4.17 25.52
N ARG A 241 -8.09 -4.16 24.31
CA ARG A 241 -8.16 -5.29 23.35
C ARG A 241 -7.15 -5.17 22.21
N VAL A 242 -6.99 -3.99 21.60
CA VAL A 242 -6.10 -3.77 20.45
C VAL A 242 -4.63 -3.78 20.90
N LYS A 243 -3.78 -4.59 20.22
CA LYS A 243 -2.33 -4.66 20.50
C LYS A 243 -1.44 -4.17 19.37
N TYR A 244 -2.01 -3.75 18.26
CA TYR A 244 -1.25 -3.23 17.13
C TYR A 244 -1.89 -1.94 16.60
N TRP A 245 -1.17 -0.84 16.77
CA TRP A 245 -1.59 0.50 16.37
C TRP A 245 -0.74 1.01 15.21
N ILE A 246 -1.39 1.53 14.18
CA ILE A 246 -0.79 2.21 13.04
C ILE A 246 -1.30 3.64 13.06
N THR A 247 -0.41 4.60 13.23
CA THR A 247 -0.76 6.03 13.27
C THR A 247 -1.39 6.51 11.95
N ILE A 248 -0.63 6.45 10.86
CA ILE A 248 -1.03 6.95 9.53
C ILE A 248 -0.84 5.86 8.48
N ASN A 249 -1.79 5.71 7.56
CA ASN A 249 -1.56 5.03 6.28
C ASN A 249 -0.97 5.99 5.24
N GLU A 250 0.08 5.54 4.55
CA GLU A 250 0.67 6.19 3.37
C GLU A 250 0.70 7.74 3.41
N PRO A 251 1.44 8.36 4.33
CA PRO A 251 1.52 9.83 4.41
C PRO A 251 1.99 10.45 3.08
N TRP A 252 2.89 9.78 2.37
CA TRP A 252 3.30 10.12 1.00
C TRP A 252 2.13 10.23 0.02
N THR A 253 1.24 9.23 0.01
CA THR A 253 0.06 9.18 -0.86
C THR A 253 -0.89 10.32 -0.52
N PHE A 254 -1.10 10.61 0.77
CA PHE A 254 -1.90 11.77 1.18
C PHE A 254 -1.30 13.09 0.67
N SER A 255 -0.08 13.42 1.08
CA SER A 255 0.57 14.69 0.73
C SER A 255 0.67 14.90 -0.78
N ARG A 256 0.99 13.84 -1.55
CA ARG A 256 1.07 13.92 -3.00
C ARG A 256 -0.29 14.03 -3.66
N TYR A 257 -1.19 13.07 -3.46
CA TYR A 257 -2.45 13.04 -4.22
C TYR A 257 -3.44 14.11 -3.77
N SER A 258 -3.37 14.60 -2.54
CA SER A 258 -4.27 15.66 -2.04
C SER A 258 -3.75 17.09 -2.25
N TYR A 259 -2.43 17.30 -2.37
CA TYR A 259 -1.83 18.66 -2.42
C TYR A 259 -0.79 18.90 -3.54
N ALA A 260 -0.22 17.85 -4.15
CA ALA A 260 0.68 17.97 -5.32
C ALA A 260 -0.06 17.83 -6.66
N VAL A 261 -1.07 16.95 -6.73
CA VAL A 261 -1.82 16.66 -7.97
C VAL A 261 -3.35 16.69 -7.82
N GLY A 262 -3.86 17.07 -6.65
CA GLY A 262 -5.28 17.35 -6.39
C GLY A 262 -6.30 16.28 -6.81
N LYS A 263 -5.91 15.00 -6.80
CA LYS A 263 -6.77 13.84 -7.11
C LYS A 263 -7.56 13.35 -5.91
N PHE A 264 -6.99 13.42 -4.71
CA PHE A 264 -7.63 13.05 -3.45
C PHE A 264 -8.09 14.33 -2.72
N SER A 265 -9.08 14.25 -1.84
CA SER A 265 -9.58 15.40 -1.06
C SER A 265 -8.48 15.97 -0.13
N PRO A 266 -8.35 17.31 0.07
CA PRO A 266 -9.20 18.40 -0.42
C PRO A 266 -9.04 18.81 -1.90
N GLY A 267 -8.25 18.07 -2.70
CA GLY A 267 -8.21 18.24 -4.15
C GLY A 267 -7.34 19.38 -4.65
N ARG A 268 -6.29 19.74 -3.89
CA ARG A 268 -5.47 20.93 -4.05
C ARG A 268 -4.25 20.69 -4.94
N CYS A 269 -3.89 21.70 -5.72
CA CYS A 269 -2.62 21.80 -6.45
C CYS A 269 -2.46 23.21 -7.07
N SER A 270 -1.25 23.50 -7.55
CA SER A 270 -0.94 24.76 -8.25
C SER A 270 -1.73 24.94 -9.55
N ASP A 271 -2.37 26.10 -9.72
CA ASP A 271 -3.22 26.42 -10.89
C ASP A 271 -2.54 26.19 -12.25
N TRP A 272 -1.24 26.47 -12.35
CA TRP A 272 -0.45 26.29 -13.59
C TRP A 272 -0.36 24.84 -14.08
N GLN A 273 -0.67 23.86 -13.21
CA GLN A 273 -0.72 22.44 -13.58
C GLN A 273 -2.01 22.09 -14.34
N GLY A 274 -3.04 22.94 -14.32
CA GLY A 274 -4.27 22.76 -15.11
C GLY A 274 -5.17 21.58 -14.69
N LEU A 275 -4.94 20.98 -13.53
CA LEU A 275 -5.57 19.70 -13.11
C LEU A 275 -6.98 19.84 -12.50
N GLY A 276 -7.64 21.00 -12.64
CA GLY A 276 -8.96 21.24 -12.03
C GLY A 276 -8.92 21.17 -10.49
N CYS A 277 -7.90 21.76 -9.88
CA CYS A 277 -7.70 21.75 -8.43
C CYS A 277 -8.53 22.82 -7.70
N THR A 278 -8.74 22.64 -6.39
CA THR A 278 -9.37 23.62 -5.48
C THR A 278 -8.39 24.76 -5.08
N GLY A 279 -7.47 25.10 -5.98
CA GLY A 279 -6.30 25.94 -5.75
C GLY A 279 -5.21 25.27 -4.89
N GLY A 280 -4.15 26.03 -4.60
CA GLY A 280 -3.07 25.65 -3.69
C GLY A 280 -1.65 25.86 -4.25
N ASP A 281 -0.65 25.45 -3.48
CA ASP A 281 0.78 25.50 -3.86
C ASP A 281 1.44 24.12 -3.71
N SER A 282 1.53 23.38 -4.81
CA SER A 282 2.17 22.05 -4.87
C SER A 282 3.68 22.06 -4.66
N GLY A 283 4.30 23.25 -4.63
CA GLY A 283 5.70 23.44 -4.24
C GLY A 283 5.90 23.64 -2.73
N ARG A 284 4.83 23.77 -1.94
CA ARG A 284 4.90 24.01 -0.47
C ARG A 284 3.98 23.12 0.35
N GLU A 285 2.72 22.99 -0.06
CA GLU A 285 1.68 22.30 0.70
C GLU A 285 2.00 20.82 0.99
N PRO A 286 2.51 20.00 0.04
CA PRO A 286 2.92 18.62 0.34
C PRO A 286 4.00 18.54 1.43
N TYR A 287 4.88 19.54 1.52
CA TYR A 287 5.97 19.59 2.50
C TYR A 287 5.50 20.02 3.89
N ALA A 288 4.55 20.97 3.97
CA ALA A 288 3.88 21.30 5.22
C ALA A 288 3.05 20.13 5.77
N VAL A 289 2.26 19.48 4.91
CA VAL A 289 1.40 18.33 5.27
C VAL A 289 2.23 17.15 5.79
N THR A 290 3.27 16.71 5.06
CA THR A 290 4.13 15.61 5.53
C THR A 290 4.87 15.96 6.83
N HIS A 291 5.27 17.22 7.02
CA HIS A 291 5.94 17.64 8.26
C HIS A 291 4.97 17.56 9.46
N ASN A 292 3.76 18.12 9.34
CA ASN A 292 2.73 18.01 10.38
C ASN A 292 2.31 16.55 10.65
N GLN A 293 2.25 15.70 9.61
CA GLN A 293 2.02 14.26 9.78
C GLN A 293 3.13 13.56 10.57
N LEU A 294 4.41 13.86 10.31
CA LEU A 294 5.54 13.30 11.04
C LEU A 294 5.57 13.78 12.51
N LEU A 295 5.29 15.06 12.76
CA LEU A 295 5.17 15.60 14.12
C LEU A 295 4.03 14.93 14.90
N ALA A 296 2.85 14.81 14.29
CA ALA A 296 1.68 14.19 14.93
C ALA A 296 1.88 12.68 15.18
N HIS A 297 2.45 11.96 14.21
CA HIS A 297 2.89 10.56 14.40
C HIS A 297 3.80 10.41 15.64
N ALA A 298 4.83 11.24 15.73
CA ALA A 298 5.81 11.18 16.80
C ALA A 298 5.21 11.60 18.15
N ALA A 299 4.34 12.61 18.18
CA ALA A 299 3.57 13.01 19.35
C ALA A 299 2.65 11.89 19.86
N ILE A 300 1.95 11.19 18.97
CA ILE A 300 1.08 10.05 19.30
C ILE A 300 1.89 8.87 19.85
N VAL A 301 3.06 8.57 19.29
CA VAL A 301 3.92 7.47 19.78
C VAL A 301 4.54 7.81 21.14
N ASN A 302 5.00 9.05 21.31
CA ASN A 302 5.49 9.60 22.58
C ASN A 302 4.40 9.49 23.68
N LEU A 303 3.16 9.86 23.35
CA LEU A 303 1.99 9.66 24.21
C LEU A 303 1.75 8.17 24.53
N TYR A 304 1.63 7.32 23.52
CA TYR A 304 1.33 5.89 23.70
C TYR A 304 2.38 5.19 24.57
N ARG A 305 3.67 5.43 24.31
CA ARG A 305 4.80 4.89 25.10
C ARG A 305 4.76 5.33 26.56
N LYS A 306 4.43 6.61 26.84
CA LYS A 306 4.36 7.16 28.20
C LYS A 306 3.10 6.72 28.96
N LYS A 307 1.93 6.80 28.33
CA LYS A 307 0.62 6.71 28.98
C LYS A 307 -0.01 5.32 28.93
N TYR A 308 0.25 4.50 27.90
CA TYR A 308 -0.51 3.27 27.66
C TYR A 308 0.32 1.98 27.56
N GLN A 309 1.45 2.02 26.86
CA GLN A 309 2.18 0.81 26.44
C GLN A 309 2.54 -0.14 27.60
N LYS A 310 2.90 0.41 28.77
CA LYS A 310 3.28 -0.37 29.96
C LYS A 310 2.18 -1.32 30.45
N PHE A 311 0.90 -0.97 30.31
CA PHE A 311 -0.22 -1.83 30.72
C PHE A 311 -0.99 -2.44 29.55
N GLN A 312 -1.17 -1.72 28.45
CA GLN A 312 -1.85 -2.25 27.26
C GLN A 312 -1.01 -3.30 26.50
N LYS A 313 0.34 -3.22 26.63
CA LYS A 313 1.35 -4.12 26.03
C LYS A 313 1.35 -4.20 24.50
N GLY A 314 0.56 -3.38 23.81
CA GLY A 314 0.57 -3.27 22.35
C GLY A 314 1.78 -2.52 21.80
N LYS A 315 1.96 -2.62 20.49
CA LYS A 315 2.98 -1.91 19.70
C LYS A 315 2.35 -0.80 18.86
N ILE A 316 3.11 0.25 18.57
CA ILE A 316 2.70 1.34 17.68
C ILE A 316 3.69 1.56 16.52
N GLY A 317 3.18 1.94 15.36
CA GLY A 317 3.99 2.17 14.15
C GLY A 317 3.32 3.11 13.14
N ILE A 318 3.86 3.09 11.91
CA ILE A 318 3.39 3.86 10.74
C ILE A 318 3.52 3.00 9.48
N VAL A 319 2.68 3.23 8.49
CA VAL A 319 2.72 2.53 7.20
C VAL A 319 3.25 3.45 6.11
N LEU A 320 4.32 3.03 5.44
CA LEU A 320 4.93 3.74 4.31
C LEU A 320 4.74 2.94 3.02
N VAL A 321 4.51 3.64 1.92
CA VAL A 321 4.44 3.07 0.58
C VAL A 321 5.73 3.37 -0.19
N SER A 322 6.20 2.39 -0.97
CA SER A 322 7.24 2.63 -1.95
C SER A 322 7.07 1.72 -3.16
N TYR A 323 7.23 2.27 -4.36
CA TYR A 323 7.68 1.47 -5.49
C TYR A 323 9.14 1.06 -5.26
N TRP A 324 9.57 -0.04 -5.90
CA TRP A 324 10.99 -0.19 -6.18
C TRP A 324 11.35 0.60 -7.44
N PHE A 325 12.51 1.24 -7.44
CA PHE A 325 13.00 1.98 -8.60
C PHE A 325 14.22 1.27 -9.20
N GLU A 326 14.20 1.06 -10.51
CA GLU A 326 15.37 0.65 -11.29
C GLU A 326 15.89 1.84 -12.11
N PRO A 327 17.20 1.97 -12.37
CA PRO A 327 17.68 3.00 -13.27
C PRO A 327 17.19 2.70 -14.69
N TYR A 328 16.72 3.71 -15.43
CA TYR A 328 16.25 3.52 -16.82
C TYR A 328 17.33 2.87 -17.70
N ASN A 329 18.60 3.23 -17.51
CA ASN A 329 19.75 2.53 -18.07
C ASN A 329 21.00 2.72 -17.20
N GLU A 330 22.09 2.02 -17.54
CA GLU A 330 23.35 1.98 -16.77
C GLU A 330 24.17 3.29 -16.77
N LYS A 331 23.58 4.42 -17.17
CA LYS A 331 24.21 5.73 -16.98
C LYS A 331 24.18 6.13 -15.50
N ASP A 332 25.22 6.82 -15.08
CA ASP A 332 25.38 7.27 -13.69
C ASP A 332 24.30 8.27 -13.24
N GLU A 333 23.86 9.13 -14.16
CA GLU A 333 22.75 10.05 -13.93
C GLU A 333 21.44 9.32 -13.56
N ASN A 334 21.19 8.15 -14.14
CA ASN A 334 19.96 7.38 -13.93
C ASN A 334 20.02 6.49 -12.68
N ARG A 335 21.21 6.05 -12.26
CA ARG A 335 21.40 5.49 -10.90
C ARG A 335 21.10 6.56 -9.85
N LYS A 336 21.70 7.73 -9.97
CA LYS A 336 21.41 8.89 -9.09
C LYS A 336 19.94 9.34 -9.17
N ALA A 337 19.23 9.09 -10.26
CA ALA A 337 17.79 9.36 -10.37
C ALA A 337 16.94 8.34 -9.60
N LYS A 338 17.30 7.04 -9.65
CA LYS A 338 16.72 6.00 -8.78
C LYS A 338 16.87 6.36 -7.30
N ASP A 339 18.06 6.77 -6.88
CA ASP A 339 18.33 7.08 -5.48
C ASP A 339 17.47 8.26 -5.01
N ARG A 340 17.31 9.29 -5.86
CA ARG A 340 16.39 10.42 -5.61
C ARG A 340 14.92 10.02 -5.61
N ALA A 341 14.50 9.05 -6.43
CA ALA A 341 13.13 8.54 -6.43
C ALA A 341 12.81 7.80 -5.12
N LEU A 342 13.76 7.01 -4.62
CA LEU A 342 13.66 6.38 -3.29
C LEU A 342 13.66 7.42 -2.17
N ASP A 343 14.52 8.45 -2.24
CA ASP A 343 14.55 9.52 -1.24
C ASP A 343 13.26 10.36 -1.22
N PHE A 344 12.71 10.75 -2.37
CA PHE A 344 11.47 11.55 -2.44
C PHE A 344 10.18 10.74 -2.17
N MET A 345 10.24 9.41 -2.10
CA MET A 345 9.11 8.54 -1.80
C MET A 345 9.21 7.90 -0.41
N LEU A 346 10.18 7.00 -0.21
CA LEU A 346 10.42 6.32 1.05
C LEU A 346 11.22 7.20 2.02
N GLY A 347 12.33 7.78 1.57
CA GLY A 347 13.30 8.47 2.43
C GLY A 347 12.75 9.74 3.08
N TRP A 348 11.83 10.42 2.41
CA TRP A 348 11.13 11.62 2.91
C TRP A 348 10.47 11.37 4.27
N LEU A 349 10.02 10.14 4.50
CA LEU A 349 9.41 9.69 5.75
C LEU A 349 10.41 8.88 6.58
N MET A 350 11.13 7.94 5.97
CA MET A 350 11.97 6.98 6.69
C MET A 350 13.27 7.60 7.25
N GLU A 351 13.87 8.59 6.56
CA GLU A 351 15.10 9.23 7.06
C GLU A 351 14.84 10.11 8.31
N PRO A 352 13.72 10.86 8.41
CA PRO A 352 13.27 11.44 9.68
C PRO A 352 13.05 10.40 10.78
N LEU A 353 12.34 9.31 10.47
CA LEU A 353 12.03 8.26 11.45
C LEU A 353 13.28 7.53 11.97
N THR A 354 14.34 7.37 11.17
CA THR A 354 15.58 6.73 11.62
C THR A 354 16.60 7.71 12.22
N PHE A 355 16.71 8.93 11.69
CA PHE A 355 17.83 9.84 11.98
C PHE A 355 17.42 11.23 12.51
N GLY A 356 16.14 11.59 12.48
CA GLY A 356 15.63 12.89 12.93
C GLY A 356 15.76 14.02 11.90
N LYS A 357 16.00 13.72 10.62
CA LYS A 357 16.19 14.71 9.55
C LYS A 357 15.68 14.21 8.19
N TYR A 358 15.29 15.12 7.31
CA TYR A 358 14.95 14.79 5.92
C TYR A 358 16.19 14.39 5.09
N PRO A 359 16.03 13.62 4.00
CA PRO A 359 17.12 13.24 3.11
C PRO A 359 17.87 14.46 2.56
N GLU A 360 19.19 14.37 2.52
CA GLU A 360 20.05 15.48 2.06
C GLU A 360 19.76 15.87 0.59
N SER A 361 19.39 14.88 -0.24
CA SER A 361 18.94 15.11 -1.61
C SER A 361 17.69 15.98 -1.67
N MET A 362 16.73 15.83 -0.74
CA MET A 362 15.55 16.69 -0.65
C MET A 362 15.92 18.09 -0.15
N ARG A 363 16.74 18.18 0.91
CA ARG A 363 17.17 19.46 1.50
C ARG A 363 17.84 20.38 0.49
N ILE A 364 18.76 19.83 -0.31
CA ILE A 364 19.47 20.57 -1.38
C ILE A 364 18.53 21.07 -2.48
N ARG A 365 17.44 20.34 -2.77
CA ARG A 365 16.61 20.53 -3.97
C ARG A 365 15.34 21.34 -3.72
N VAL A 366 14.65 21.04 -2.62
CA VAL A 366 13.44 21.72 -2.20
C VAL A 366 13.78 23.04 -1.50
N GLY A 367 14.94 23.09 -0.82
CA GLY A 367 15.43 24.28 -0.12
C GLY A 367 14.48 24.75 0.97
N ASN A 368 14.28 26.06 1.06
CA ASN A 368 13.43 26.71 2.08
C ASN A 368 11.92 26.40 1.99
N ARG A 369 11.49 25.55 1.04
CA ARG A 369 10.11 25.04 0.96
C ARG A 369 9.91 23.73 1.73
N LEU A 370 10.99 23.06 2.12
CA LEU A 370 10.99 21.92 3.02
C LEU A 370 11.18 22.46 4.45
N PRO A 371 10.21 22.26 5.37
CA PRO A 371 10.38 22.73 6.74
C PRO A 371 11.54 22.01 7.44
N GLU A 372 12.29 22.72 8.28
CA GLU A 372 13.32 22.13 9.14
C GLU A 372 12.73 21.77 10.50
N PHE A 373 13.12 20.62 11.07
CA PHE A 373 12.74 20.25 12.43
C PHE A 373 13.53 21.05 13.47
N SER A 374 12.87 21.43 14.55
CA SER A 374 13.55 21.85 15.79
C SER A 374 14.41 20.71 16.35
N LYS A 375 15.28 21.01 17.32
CA LYS A 375 16.10 19.97 17.96
C LYS A 375 15.21 18.96 18.73
N GLU A 376 14.18 19.47 19.38
CA GLU A 376 13.19 18.73 20.16
C GLU A 376 12.31 17.87 19.25
N GLU A 377 11.87 18.42 18.11
CA GLU A 377 11.12 17.68 17.09
C GLU A 377 11.96 16.57 16.44
N SER A 378 13.21 16.88 16.09
CA SER A 378 14.19 15.93 15.54
C SER A 378 14.39 14.73 16.48
N ASP A 379 14.55 14.99 17.78
CA ASP A 379 14.72 13.93 18.81
C ASP A 379 13.39 13.22 19.14
N MET A 380 12.23 13.83 18.90
CA MET A 380 10.91 13.20 19.09
C MET A 380 10.55 12.27 17.92
N VAL A 381 10.80 12.68 16.66
CA VAL A 381 10.51 11.89 15.46
C VAL A 381 11.46 10.70 15.32
N LYS A 382 12.72 10.86 15.75
CA LYS A 382 13.74 9.80 15.66
C LYS A 382 13.40 8.59 16.54
N GLY A 383 13.19 7.44 15.91
CA GLY A 383 12.85 6.17 16.57
C GLY A 383 11.41 6.09 17.06
N SER A 384 10.50 6.92 16.53
CA SER A 384 9.09 6.99 16.92
C SER A 384 8.20 5.80 16.44
N PHE A 385 8.75 4.59 16.36
CA PHE A 385 7.99 3.39 15.99
C PHE A 385 8.53 2.12 16.66
N ASP A 386 7.65 1.13 16.88
CA ASP A 386 7.97 -0.22 17.37
C ASP A 386 7.96 -1.28 16.25
N PHE A 387 7.41 -0.90 15.08
CA PHE A 387 7.44 -1.62 13.81
C PHE A 387 7.16 -0.66 12.64
N LEU A 388 7.62 -1.03 11.44
CA LEU A 388 7.33 -0.36 10.18
C LEU A 388 6.30 -1.19 9.39
N GLY A 389 5.25 -0.55 8.89
CA GLY A 389 4.42 -1.11 7.83
C GLY A 389 4.97 -0.73 6.45
N VAL A 390 5.08 -1.69 5.55
CA VAL A 390 5.50 -1.47 4.15
C VAL A 390 4.36 -1.86 3.21
N ASN A 391 3.86 -0.88 2.47
CA ASN A 391 2.95 -1.10 1.35
C ASN A 391 3.76 -1.19 0.07
N TYR A 392 3.59 -2.27 -0.69
CA TYR A 392 4.33 -2.51 -1.93
C TYR A 392 3.42 -3.07 -3.01
N TYR A 393 3.45 -2.45 -4.19
CA TYR A 393 2.62 -2.85 -5.32
C TYR A 393 3.43 -3.25 -6.57
N GLY A 394 4.61 -2.67 -6.80
CA GLY A 394 5.43 -2.98 -7.99
C GLY A 394 6.65 -2.09 -8.14
N ALA A 395 7.16 -1.98 -9.37
CA ALA A 395 8.36 -1.19 -9.67
C ALA A 395 8.20 -0.26 -10.89
N LEU A 396 9.07 0.75 -10.96
CA LEU A 396 9.18 1.71 -12.07
C LEU A 396 10.65 1.93 -12.45
N TYR A 397 10.90 2.36 -13.69
CA TYR A 397 12.20 2.94 -14.06
C TYR A 397 12.26 4.41 -13.67
N ALA A 398 13.37 4.84 -13.08
CA ALA A 398 13.69 6.24 -12.80
C ALA A 398 14.75 6.77 -13.79
N SER A 399 14.58 8.01 -14.23
CA SER A 399 15.52 8.68 -15.16
C SER A 399 15.78 10.14 -14.80
N ASN A 400 16.98 10.61 -15.09
CA ASN A 400 17.44 11.96 -14.76
C ASN A 400 16.75 13.01 -15.64
N LYS A 401 15.97 13.91 -15.02
CA LYS A 401 15.22 14.97 -15.71
C LYS A 401 15.41 16.32 -15.00
N PRO A 402 16.61 16.93 -15.09
CA PRO A 402 16.81 18.30 -14.67
C PRO A 402 16.04 19.28 -15.56
N ASN A 403 15.77 20.46 -15.02
CA ASN A 403 15.00 21.57 -15.59
C ASN A 403 13.47 21.44 -15.47
N SER A 404 12.94 21.75 -14.27
CA SER A 404 11.64 22.41 -14.15
C SER A 404 11.84 23.90 -13.86
N SER A 405 11.09 24.77 -14.53
CA SER A 405 11.00 26.20 -14.20
C SER A 405 9.96 26.52 -13.13
N SER A 406 9.14 25.52 -12.75
CA SER A 406 8.00 25.68 -11.84
C SER A 406 8.17 24.73 -10.66
N PHE A 407 8.05 25.26 -9.43
CA PHE A 407 8.21 24.45 -8.21
C PHE A 407 6.97 23.58 -7.98
N SER A 408 7.19 22.29 -7.78
CA SER A 408 6.19 21.30 -7.39
C SER A 408 6.90 20.05 -6.88
N TYR A 409 6.30 19.36 -5.92
CA TYR A 409 6.76 18.04 -5.46
C TYR A 409 7.00 17.07 -6.65
N GLU A 410 6.15 17.14 -7.69
CA GLU A 410 6.27 16.31 -8.90
C GLU A 410 7.57 16.55 -9.69
N THR A 411 8.25 17.68 -9.48
CA THR A 411 9.42 18.11 -10.26
C THR A 411 10.70 18.28 -9.45
N ASP A 412 10.61 18.57 -8.15
CA ASP A 412 11.76 18.94 -7.30
C ASP A 412 12.84 17.84 -7.20
N SER A 413 12.47 16.59 -7.50
CA SER A 413 13.39 15.45 -7.54
C SER A 413 14.37 15.48 -8.73
N ASP A 414 14.12 16.25 -9.80
CA ASP A 414 14.72 16.06 -11.14
C ASP A 414 14.64 14.58 -11.63
N VAL A 415 13.52 13.90 -11.41
CA VAL A 415 13.32 12.51 -11.86
C VAL A 415 12.07 12.40 -12.72
N ASP A 416 12.19 11.71 -13.87
CA ASP A 416 11.02 11.15 -14.58
C ASP A 416 10.88 9.66 -14.25
N THR A 417 9.65 9.19 -14.07
CA THR A 417 9.36 7.80 -13.72
C THR A 417 8.42 7.15 -14.74
N THR A 418 8.78 5.94 -15.18
CA THR A 418 8.02 5.20 -16.20
C THR A 418 8.10 3.71 -15.96
N GLY A 419 6.96 3.01 -16.05
CA GLY A 419 6.95 1.54 -16.03
C GLY A 419 7.43 0.90 -17.33
N LYS A 420 7.78 1.69 -18.36
CA LYS A 420 8.16 1.22 -19.70
C LYS A 420 9.48 1.82 -20.16
N ARG A 421 10.37 0.97 -20.66
CA ARG A 421 11.68 1.29 -21.26
C ARG A 421 11.70 0.80 -22.70
N ASN A 422 11.90 1.71 -23.65
CA ASN A 422 11.84 1.41 -25.09
C ASN A 422 10.56 0.62 -25.45
N TRP A 423 9.41 1.08 -24.93
CA TRP A 423 8.08 0.44 -24.99
C TRP A 423 7.91 -0.90 -24.25
N LYS A 424 8.99 -1.62 -23.89
CA LYS A 424 8.94 -2.83 -23.07
C LYS A 424 8.63 -2.48 -21.60
N PRO A 425 7.62 -3.08 -20.96
CA PRO A 425 7.32 -2.80 -19.56
C PRO A 425 8.29 -3.53 -18.62
N ILE A 426 8.54 -2.95 -17.44
CA ILE A 426 9.44 -3.46 -16.40
C ILE A 426 8.97 -4.81 -15.80
N GLY A 427 7.66 -5.01 -15.78
CA GLY A 427 6.95 -6.25 -15.43
C GLY A 427 5.71 -6.42 -16.32
N GLU A 428 4.90 -7.45 -16.09
CA GLU A 428 3.55 -7.49 -16.67
C GLU A 428 2.72 -6.37 -16.04
N GLN A 429 1.86 -5.67 -16.79
CA GLN A 429 1.04 -4.57 -16.26
C GLN A 429 -0.30 -5.12 -15.76
N GLY A 430 -0.83 -4.57 -14.66
CA GLY A 430 -2.18 -4.88 -14.16
C GLY A 430 -3.25 -4.72 -15.25
N ARG A 431 -4.31 -5.54 -15.19
CA ARG A 431 -5.31 -5.60 -16.27
C ARG A 431 -6.27 -4.41 -16.23
N ASN A 432 -6.00 -3.45 -17.11
CA ASN A 432 -6.90 -2.37 -17.53
C ASN A 432 -7.24 -1.27 -16.51
N SER A 433 -6.48 -1.08 -15.42
CA SER A 433 -6.60 0.16 -14.63
C SER A 433 -5.27 0.81 -14.23
N SER A 434 -4.33 0.04 -13.68
CA SER A 434 -3.30 0.66 -12.84
C SER A 434 -1.98 1.02 -13.53
N ILE A 435 -1.25 1.87 -12.81
CA ILE A 435 0.19 2.09 -12.97
C ILE A 435 1.04 0.97 -12.32
N ILE A 436 0.44 -0.15 -11.89
CA ILE A 436 1.15 -1.26 -11.26
C ILE A 436 1.78 -2.16 -12.33
N TYR A 437 3.10 -2.32 -12.21
CA TYR A 437 3.88 -3.27 -13.00
C TYR A 437 4.42 -4.36 -12.07
N ILE A 438 4.00 -5.60 -12.34
CA ILE A 438 4.22 -6.78 -11.51
C ILE A 438 5.72 -7.09 -11.47
N TYR A 439 6.37 -6.75 -10.36
CA TYR A 439 7.82 -6.86 -10.18
C TYR A 439 8.19 -7.46 -8.81
N PRO A 440 7.96 -8.77 -8.59
CA PRO A 440 8.03 -9.38 -7.26
C PRO A 440 9.38 -9.23 -6.56
N LYS A 441 10.49 -9.32 -7.31
CA LYS A 441 11.84 -9.15 -6.77
C LYS A 441 12.11 -7.75 -6.19
N GLY A 442 11.39 -6.72 -6.66
CA GLY A 442 11.53 -5.36 -6.13
C GLY A 442 11.08 -5.23 -4.67
N LEU A 443 10.23 -6.13 -4.17
CA LEU A 443 9.90 -6.23 -2.75
C LEU A 443 11.14 -6.64 -1.94
N GLY A 444 11.87 -7.67 -2.39
CA GLY A 444 13.11 -8.10 -1.76
C GLY A 444 14.20 -7.03 -1.78
N GLU A 445 14.36 -6.35 -2.92
CA GLU A 445 15.30 -5.23 -3.06
C GLU A 445 14.94 -4.03 -2.15
N LEU A 446 13.67 -3.66 -2.07
CA LEU A 446 13.17 -2.60 -1.19
C LEU A 446 13.42 -2.94 0.28
N LEU A 447 13.18 -4.19 0.70
CA LEU A 447 13.42 -4.63 2.07
C LEU A 447 14.92 -4.68 2.41
N ARG A 448 15.78 -5.09 1.47
CA ARG A 448 17.23 -5.02 1.64
C ARG A 448 17.70 -3.57 1.77
N HIS A 449 17.20 -2.66 0.92
CA HIS A 449 17.48 -1.23 1.03
C HIS A 449 17.02 -0.63 2.37
N ILE A 450 15.83 -1.02 2.86
CA ILE A 450 15.34 -0.58 4.18
C ILE A 450 16.26 -1.09 5.30
N LYS A 451 16.67 -2.35 5.23
CA LYS A 451 17.61 -2.96 6.18
C LYS A 451 18.96 -2.23 6.22
N GLU A 452 19.56 -2.02 5.05
CA GLU A 452 20.90 -1.44 4.89
C GLU A 452 20.95 0.07 5.21
N LYS A 453 19.93 0.85 4.80
CA LYS A 453 19.91 2.31 4.98
C LYS A 453 19.27 2.76 6.31
N TYR A 454 18.35 1.98 6.89
CA TYR A 454 17.47 2.45 7.97
C TYR A 454 17.46 1.59 9.25
N ASN A 455 18.55 0.83 9.51
CA ASN A 455 18.81 0.06 10.74
C ASN A 455 17.92 -1.19 10.98
N ASP A 456 17.64 -1.99 9.93
CA ASP A 456 16.91 -3.28 10.00
C ASP A 456 15.65 -3.28 10.92
N PRO A 457 14.68 -2.38 10.67
CA PRO A 457 13.48 -2.28 11.50
C PRO A 457 12.60 -3.53 11.40
N LEU A 458 11.83 -3.82 12.45
CA LEU A 458 10.78 -4.85 12.41
C LEU A 458 9.68 -4.47 11.42
N ILE A 459 9.50 -5.25 10.35
CA ILE A 459 8.60 -4.95 9.24
C ILE A 459 7.36 -5.85 9.23
N TYR A 460 6.22 -5.29 8.85
CA TYR A 460 5.07 -6.02 8.31
C TYR A 460 4.80 -5.52 6.89
N ILE A 461 4.54 -6.41 5.94
CA ILE A 461 4.06 -6.00 4.61
C ILE A 461 2.59 -5.70 4.75
N THR A 462 2.20 -4.44 4.95
CA THR A 462 0.86 -4.02 5.40
C THR A 462 -0.16 -3.89 4.28
N GLU A 463 0.30 -3.80 3.03
CA GLU A 463 -0.49 -3.96 1.80
C GLU A 463 0.39 -4.54 0.69
N ASN A 464 -0.12 -5.57 0.00
CA ASN A 464 0.39 -6.05 -1.27
C ASN A 464 -0.79 -6.62 -2.07
N GLY A 465 -0.94 -6.27 -3.35
CA GLY A 465 -2.14 -6.60 -4.10
C GLY A 465 -2.08 -6.23 -5.58
N LEU A 466 -3.09 -6.66 -6.33
CA LEU A 466 -3.23 -6.35 -7.75
C LEU A 466 -4.69 -6.06 -8.12
N ASP A 467 -4.88 -4.99 -8.88
CA ASP A 467 -6.14 -4.62 -9.49
C ASP A 467 -6.46 -5.45 -10.74
N GLU A 468 -7.73 -5.67 -10.97
CA GLU A 468 -8.28 -6.00 -12.28
C GLU A 468 -9.43 -5.01 -12.55
N ALA A 469 -9.61 -4.56 -13.79
CA ALA A 469 -10.73 -3.70 -14.15
C ALA A 469 -12.08 -4.41 -13.93
N ARG A 470 -13.06 -3.69 -13.37
CA ARG A 470 -14.43 -4.18 -13.16
C ARG A 470 -15.15 -4.31 -14.50
N ASP A 471 -15.48 -5.53 -14.91
CA ASP A 471 -16.35 -5.79 -16.05
C ASP A 471 -17.72 -6.30 -15.59
N ASP A 472 -18.67 -5.37 -15.51
CA ASP A 472 -20.05 -5.62 -15.14
C ASP A 472 -20.84 -6.44 -16.19
N SER A 473 -20.31 -6.66 -17.40
CA SER A 473 -20.98 -7.52 -18.40
C SER A 473 -20.81 -9.01 -18.11
N LEU A 474 -19.85 -9.38 -17.25
CA LEU A 474 -19.54 -10.76 -16.91
C LEU A 474 -20.59 -11.37 -15.97
N ALA A 475 -20.87 -12.67 -16.16
CA ALA A 475 -21.50 -13.47 -15.12
C ALA A 475 -20.52 -13.66 -13.95
N ILE A 476 -21.04 -13.80 -12.72
CA ILE A 476 -20.23 -13.96 -11.50
C ILE A 476 -19.22 -15.11 -11.65
N SER A 477 -19.59 -16.21 -12.30
CA SER A 477 -18.71 -17.36 -12.58
C SER A 477 -17.52 -17.08 -13.51
N GLU A 478 -17.51 -15.95 -14.21
CA GLU A 478 -16.35 -15.44 -14.96
C GLU A 478 -15.61 -14.35 -14.16
N ALA A 479 -16.34 -13.43 -13.52
CA ALA A 479 -15.77 -12.34 -12.72
C ALA A 479 -14.88 -12.84 -11.55
N ILE A 480 -15.12 -14.04 -11.02
CA ILE A 480 -14.31 -14.67 -9.98
C ILE A 480 -12.98 -15.29 -10.46
N LYS A 481 -12.63 -15.22 -11.76
CA LYS A 481 -11.48 -15.93 -12.36
C LYS A 481 -10.18 -15.12 -12.39
N ASP A 482 -9.76 -14.60 -11.25
CA ASP A 482 -8.60 -13.74 -11.07
C ASP A 482 -7.24 -14.46 -11.06
N GLY A 483 -6.96 -15.22 -12.12
CA GLY A 483 -5.75 -16.00 -12.26
C GLY A 483 -4.45 -15.20 -12.11
N MET A 484 -4.47 -13.91 -12.47
CA MET A 484 -3.33 -13.00 -12.38
C MET A 484 -3.09 -12.53 -10.94
N ARG A 485 -4.12 -12.18 -10.17
CA ARG A 485 -3.99 -11.84 -8.73
C ARG A 485 -3.37 -12.99 -7.93
N LYS A 486 -3.80 -14.22 -8.22
CA LYS A 486 -3.22 -15.45 -7.64
C LYS A 486 -1.73 -15.63 -7.97
N GLU A 487 -1.32 -15.40 -9.22
CA GLU A 487 0.10 -15.47 -9.64
C GLU A 487 0.94 -14.33 -9.06
N TYR A 488 0.37 -13.11 -8.97
CA TYR A 488 0.98 -11.96 -8.30
C TYR A 488 1.31 -12.28 -6.83
N ILE A 489 0.33 -12.73 -6.04
CA ILE A 489 0.50 -13.01 -4.60
C ILE A 489 1.52 -14.12 -4.41
N HIS A 490 1.44 -15.19 -5.22
CA HIS A 490 2.40 -16.29 -5.21
C HIS A 490 3.84 -15.78 -5.34
N ASP A 491 4.15 -15.02 -6.39
CA ASP A 491 5.54 -14.63 -6.67
C ASP A 491 6.08 -13.59 -5.67
N HIS A 492 5.22 -12.70 -5.13
CA HIS A 492 5.62 -11.77 -4.06
C HIS A 492 5.95 -12.51 -2.77
N LEU A 493 5.15 -13.51 -2.37
CA LEU A 493 5.47 -14.38 -1.23
C LEU A 493 6.76 -15.19 -1.44
N CYS A 494 7.08 -15.57 -2.68
CA CYS A 494 8.33 -16.25 -3.02
C CYS A 494 9.56 -15.35 -2.83
N CYS A 495 9.53 -14.12 -3.37
CA CYS A 495 10.62 -13.15 -3.20
C CYS A 495 10.73 -12.63 -1.75
N LEU A 496 9.61 -12.48 -1.04
CA LEU A 496 9.60 -12.13 0.38
C LEU A 496 10.24 -13.22 1.25
N ARG A 497 9.92 -14.49 0.99
CA ARG A 497 10.55 -15.65 1.66
C ARG A 497 12.05 -15.72 1.35
N GLU A 498 12.46 -15.41 0.12
CA GLU A 498 13.87 -15.33 -0.25
C GLU A 498 14.61 -14.26 0.56
N ALA A 499 14.09 -13.03 0.64
CA ALA A 499 14.71 -11.95 1.40
C ALA A 499 14.85 -12.31 2.89
N ILE A 500 13.83 -12.94 3.48
CA ILE A 500 13.88 -13.41 4.88
C ILE A 500 14.95 -14.50 5.07
N LEU A 501 15.09 -15.43 4.13
CA LEU A 501 15.99 -16.59 4.28
C LEU A 501 17.43 -16.35 3.79
N LYS A 502 17.68 -15.35 2.96
CA LYS A 502 19.02 -15.03 2.41
C LYS A 502 19.58 -13.70 2.93
N ASP A 503 18.77 -12.65 2.93
CA ASP A 503 19.15 -11.30 3.37
C ASP A 503 18.85 -11.07 4.86
N SER A 504 18.17 -12.02 5.51
CA SER A 504 17.76 -11.98 6.93
C SER A 504 16.99 -10.70 7.28
N VAL A 505 16.12 -10.20 6.39
CA VAL A 505 15.32 -8.98 6.66
C VAL A 505 14.26 -9.24 7.75
N SER A 506 14.06 -8.28 8.65
CA SER A 506 13.26 -8.44 9.88
C SER A 506 11.73 -8.38 9.66
N VAL A 507 11.19 -9.16 8.71
CA VAL A 507 9.74 -9.21 8.41
C VAL A 507 9.02 -10.21 9.32
N LYS A 508 7.84 -9.83 9.85
CA LYS A 508 7.03 -10.66 10.76
C LYS A 508 5.60 -11.00 10.27
N GLY A 509 5.07 -10.32 9.25
CA GLY A 509 3.73 -10.64 8.73
C GLY A 509 3.45 -10.01 7.37
N TYR A 510 2.41 -10.51 6.71
CA TYR A 510 2.02 -10.12 5.35
C TYR A 510 0.51 -9.95 5.25
N PHE A 511 0.09 -8.81 4.70
CA PHE A 511 -1.28 -8.38 4.49
C PHE A 511 -1.57 -8.20 3.01
N ILE A 512 -2.71 -8.69 2.55
CA ILE A 512 -3.18 -8.46 1.18
C ILE A 512 -4.09 -7.22 1.12
N TRP A 513 -3.95 -6.43 0.05
CA TRP A 513 -4.97 -5.49 -0.40
C TRP A 513 -5.74 -6.14 -1.56
N SER A 514 -7.02 -6.50 -1.43
CA SER A 514 -7.95 -6.36 -0.28
C SER A 514 -8.84 -7.62 -0.12
N LEU A 515 -9.69 -7.69 0.92
CA LEU A 515 -10.49 -8.90 1.19
C LEU A 515 -11.68 -8.96 0.25
N MET A 516 -12.28 -7.80 0.03
CA MET A 516 -13.45 -7.55 -0.80
C MET A 516 -13.09 -6.44 -1.78
N ASP A 517 -13.62 -6.50 -3.00
CA ASP A 517 -13.60 -5.34 -3.90
C ASP A 517 -14.28 -4.14 -3.22
N ASN A 518 -13.67 -2.96 -3.29
CA ASN A 518 -14.07 -1.79 -2.51
C ASN A 518 -13.94 -0.49 -3.32
N PHE A 519 -14.07 0.67 -2.67
CA PHE A 519 -13.99 1.99 -3.32
C PHE A 519 -12.53 2.46 -3.38
N GLU A 520 -11.89 2.26 -4.53
CA GLU A 520 -10.47 2.57 -4.77
C GLU A 520 -10.26 4.05 -5.14
N TRP A 521 -10.63 4.92 -4.20
CA TRP A 521 -10.38 6.37 -4.23
C TRP A 521 -10.84 7.03 -5.54
N ALA A 522 -9.95 7.73 -6.25
CA ALA A 522 -10.25 8.40 -7.53
C ALA A 522 -10.60 7.43 -8.68
N SER A 523 -10.40 6.11 -8.52
CA SER A 523 -10.85 5.09 -9.48
C SER A 523 -12.28 4.62 -9.23
N GLY A 524 -12.87 4.98 -8.07
CA GLY A 524 -14.21 4.55 -7.67
C GLY A 524 -14.31 3.04 -7.54
N TYR A 525 -15.33 2.44 -8.14
CA TYR A 525 -15.51 0.99 -8.23
C TYR A 525 -15.09 0.41 -9.59
N SER A 526 -14.50 1.20 -10.50
CA SER A 526 -14.08 0.72 -11.84
C SER A 526 -12.96 -0.33 -11.80
N VAL A 527 -12.42 -0.63 -10.62
CA VAL A 527 -11.26 -1.49 -10.37
C VAL A 527 -11.53 -2.39 -9.17
N GLN A 528 -10.88 -3.55 -9.14
CA GLN A 528 -11.15 -4.62 -8.19
C GLN A 528 -9.85 -5.19 -7.61
N PHE A 529 -9.61 -4.99 -6.32
CA PHE A 529 -8.45 -5.51 -5.57
C PHE A 529 -8.76 -6.74 -4.70
N GLY A 530 -10.04 -7.07 -4.52
CA GLY A 530 -10.52 -8.06 -3.56
C GLY A 530 -10.12 -9.49 -3.91
N LEU A 531 -9.74 -10.27 -2.90
CA LEU A 531 -9.72 -11.74 -2.96
C LEU A 531 -11.13 -12.32 -3.10
N ASN A 532 -12.15 -11.63 -2.60
CA ASN A 532 -13.55 -11.93 -2.81
C ASN A 532 -14.18 -10.83 -3.68
N TYR A 533 -14.99 -11.24 -4.65
CA TYR A 533 -15.80 -10.36 -5.49
C TYR A 533 -17.01 -9.84 -4.70
N VAL A 534 -17.32 -8.55 -4.84
CA VAL A 534 -18.56 -7.97 -4.35
C VAL A 534 -19.48 -7.70 -5.53
N ASP A 535 -20.68 -8.29 -5.51
CA ASP A 535 -21.70 -8.00 -6.49
C ASP A 535 -22.34 -6.63 -6.19
N PHE A 536 -21.81 -5.58 -6.80
CA PHE A 536 -22.32 -4.21 -6.72
C PHE A 536 -23.63 -3.98 -7.49
N LYS A 537 -24.15 -4.97 -8.25
CA LYS A 537 -25.49 -4.92 -8.86
C LYS A 537 -26.55 -5.50 -7.92
N ASP A 538 -26.16 -6.46 -7.10
CA ASP A 538 -26.99 -6.99 -6.04
C ASP A 538 -27.17 -5.97 -4.92
N LYS A 539 -28.43 -5.63 -4.60
CA LYS A 539 -28.77 -4.76 -3.46
C LYS A 539 -28.38 -5.37 -2.11
N LEU A 540 -28.06 -6.66 -2.08
CA LEU A 540 -27.53 -7.36 -0.91
C LEU A 540 -25.99 -7.45 -0.90
N LEU A 541 -25.28 -6.83 -1.85
CA LEU A 541 -23.82 -6.74 -1.92
C LEU A 541 -23.11 -8.06 -1.58
N ARG A 542 -23.57 -9.16 -2.18
CA ARG A 542 -23.10 -10.51 -1.86
C ARG A 542 -21.62 -10.66 -2.18
N ARG A 543 -20.90 -11.33 -1.26
CA ARG A 543 -19.50 -11.71 -1.42
C ARG A 543 -19.38 -13.07 -2.09
N TYR A 544 -18.43 -13.20 -3.02
CA TYR A 544 -18.11 -14.45 -3.71
C TYR A 544 -16.59 -14.66 -3.73
N PRO A 545 -16.04 -15.77 -3.19
CA PRO A 545 -14.60 -15.98 -3.17
C PRO A 545 -14.06 -16.14 -4.59
N LYS A 546 -13.07 -15.32 -4.98
CA LYS A 546 -12.38 -15.45 -6.26
C LYS A 546 -11.43 -16.65 -6.22
N HIS A 547 -10.91 -17.03 -7.39
CA HIS A 547 -9.94 -18.12 -7.52
C HIS A 547 -8.67 -17.87 -6.68
N SER A 548 -8.29 -16.60 -6.46
CA SER A 548 -7.24 -16.21 -5.53
C SER A 548 -7.60 -16.48 -4.07
N ALA A 549 -8.81 -16.14 -3.58
CA ALA A 549 -9.24 -16.48 -2.21
C ALA A 549 -9.21 -17.99 -1.96
N LEU A 550 -9.75 -18.80 -2.90
CA LEU A 550 -9.79 -20.25 -2.76
C LEU A 550 -8.37 -20.87 -2.77
N TRP A 551 -7.49 -20.38 -3.63
CA TRP A 551 -6.08 -20.78 -3.62
C TRP A 551 -5.35 -20.34 -2.34
N PHE A 552 -5.58 -19.10 -1.89
CA PHE A 552 -4.93 -18.52 -0.71
C PHE A 552 -5.34 -19.26 0.56
N LYS A 553 -6.64 -19.48 0.77
CA LYS A 553 -7.17 -20.39 1.81
C LYS A 553 -6.46 -21.75 1.76
N SER A 554 -6.26 -22.33 0.57
CA SER A 554 -5.59 -23.63 0.44
C SER A 554 -4.10 -23.65 0.83
N ILE A 555 -3.41 -22.49 0.91
CA ILE A 555 -2.04 -22.42 1.44
C ILE A 555 -2.00 -22.13 2.95
N LEU A 556 -3.06 -21.54 3.51
CA LEU A 556 -3.27 -21.33 4.95
C LEU A 556 -3.74 -22.62 5.66
N GLU A 557 -4.63 -23.37 5.02
CA GLU A 557 -5.16 -24.64 5.52
C GLU A 557 -4.06 -25.71 5.61
N LYS A 558 -3.51 -25.85 6.82
CA LYS A 558 -2.58 -26.92 7.19
C LYS A 558 -3.25 -28.28 7.01
N LYS A 559 -2.64 -29.17 6.23
CA LYS A 559 -2.84 -30.61 6.45
C LYS A 559 -2.24 -30.97 7.80
N ILE A 560 -3.09 -31.21 8.79
CA ILE A 560 -2.70 -31.81 10.08
C ILE A 560 -2.45 -33.32 9.86
N GLN A 561 -1.40 -33.64 9.11
CA GLN A 561 -0.93 -35.01 8.82
C GLN A 561 0.59 -35.04 8.64
N GLU A 562 1.31 -34.75 9.72
CA GLU A 562 2.53 -35.50 10.01
C GLU A 562 2.16 -36.50 11.11
N PRO A 563 2.22 -37.82 10.86
CA PRO A 563 2.04 -38.80 11.91
C PRO A 563 3.14 -38.62 12.96
N GLN A 564 2.80 -38.71 14.24
CA GLN A 564 3.82 -38.91 15.28
C GLN A 564 4.48 -40.26 15.04
N SER A 565 5.60 -40.26 14.32
CA SER A 565 6.51 -41.40 14.28
C SER A 565 7.01 -41.62 15.70
N LYS A 566 6.51 -42.68 16.35
CA LYS A 566 6.94 -43.06 17.69
C LYS A 566 8.46 -43.19 17.70
N ILE A 567 9.13 -42.28 18.42
CA ILE A 567 10.46 -42.58 18.95
C ILE A 567 10.19 -43.58 20.07
N SER A 568 10.23 -44.86 19.73
CA SER A 568 10.29 -45.96 20.69
C SER A 568 11.75 -46.20 21.03
N ASP A 569 12.09 -46.16 22.32
CA ASP A 569 13.44 -46.46 22.79
C ASP A 569 13.88 -47.88 22.42
N GLN A 570 15.03 -48.01 21.75
CA GLN A 570 15.85 -49.22 21.67
C GLN A 570 17.27 -48.88 21.18
#